data_AF-A0A6A5R721-F1
#
_entry.id   AF-A0A6A5R721-F1
#
_cell.length_a   1.000
_cell.length_b   1.000
_cell.length_c   1.000
_cell.angle_alpha   90.00
_cell.angle_beta   90.00
_cell.angle_gamma   90.00
#
_symmetry.space_group_name_H-M   'P 1'
#
loop_
_entity.id
_entity.type
_entity.pdbx_description
1 polymer ?
#
loop_
_entity_poly.entity_id
_entity_poly.type
_entity_poly.pdbx_seq_one_letter_code
_entity_poly.pdbx_strand_id
1 'polypeptide(L)'
;MRAYRYLSIAPLVALAAAQGKCRFANGTLLPNDPAWNIYQPCLAENGPVTTCCALARSNPPYGNISVGYTQDECLPNGLCMNRITSNGGQRITTWVGLDSSLYGTEGV
;
A
#
# COMPACT_ATOMS: atom_id res chain seq x y z
N MET A 1 0.07 -46.29 -40.48
CA MET A 1 -0.08 -46.01 -39.04
C MET A 1 1.17 -45.26 -38.58
N ARG A 2 1.09 -43.94 -38.36
CA ARG A 2 2.23 -43.15 -37.86
C ARG A 2 1.79 -42.35 -36.64
N ALA A 3 2.62 -42.46 -35.62
CA ALA A 3 2.34 -42.17 -34.23
C ALA A 3 2.14 -40.68 -33.94
N TYR A 4 1.34 -40.47 -32.89
CA TYR A 4 1.00 -39.22 -32.24
C TYR A 4 2.20 -38.29 -32.03
N ARG A 5 2.13 -37.08 -32.60
CA ARG A 5 2.90 -35.93 -32.10
C ARG A 5 2.07 -35.28 -30.99
N TYR A 6 2.35 -35.65 -29.74
CA TYR A 6 1.89 -34.90 -28.59
C TYR A 6 2.54 -33.51 -28.63
N LEU A 7 1.77 -32.50 -29.04
CA LEU A 7 2.12 -31.10 -28.73
C LEU A 7 1.96 -30.94 -27.22
N SER A 8 3.08 -30.92 -26.50
CA SER A 8 3.10 -30.61 -25.07
C SER A 8 2.51 -29.22 -24.85
N ILE A 9 1.34 -29.17 -24.22
CA ILE A 9 0.71 -27.96 -23.72
C ILE A 9 1.43 -27.53 -22.44
N ALA A 10 1.83 -26.26 -22.40
CA ALA A 10 2.24 -25.45 -21.27
C ALA A 10 3.53 -25.83 -20.52
N PRO A 11 4.45 -24.85 -20.45
CA PRO A 11 4.68 -24.23 -19.17
C PRO A 11 4.31 -22.76 -19.29
N LEU A 12 3.11 -22.39 -18.85
CA LEU A 12 2.92 -21.07 -18.28
C LEU A 12 3.75 -21.08 -16.99
N VAL A 13 5.04 -20.77 -17.17
CA VAL A 13 5.99 -20.53 -16.10
C VAL A 13 5.30 -19.60 -15.12
N ALA A 14 5.13 -20.09 -13.91
CA ALA A 14 4.53 -19.39 -12.81
C ALA A 14 5.17 -17.99 -12.67
N LEU A 15 4.45 -16.95 -13.10
CA LEU A 15 4.60 -15.59 -12.58
C LEU A 15 4.08 -15.58 -11.13
N ALA A 16 4.61 -16.47 -10.28
CA ALA A 16 4.29 -16.51 -8.87
C ALA A 16 5.26 -15.59 -8.14
N ALA A 17 4.75 -14.43 -7.76
CA ALA A 17 5.25 -13.57 -6.70
C ALA A 17 6.65 -12.95 -6.89
N ALA A 18 6.83 -12.16 -7.94
CA ALA A 18 7.50 -10.88 -7.75
C ALA A 18 6.52 -9.92 -7.01
N GLN A 19 5.96 -10.36 -5.88
CA GLN A 19 5.41 -9.42 -4.91
C GLN A 19 6.66 -8.74 -4.33
N GLY A 20 7.04 -7.61 -4.92
CA GLY A 20 8.07 -6.74 -4.34
C GLY A 20 7.67 -6.55 -2.88
N LYS A 21 8.42 -7.17 -1.97
CA LYS A 21 8.00 -7.28 -0.57
C LYS A 21 7.76 -5.86 -0.07
N CYS A 22 6.50 -5.54 0.20
CA CYS A 22 6.08 -4.24 0.71
C CYS A 22 6.98 -3.82 1.86
N ARG A 23 7.52 -2.60 1.80
CA ARG A 23 8.38 -2.06 2.84
C ARG A 23 7.74 -0.90 3.56
N PHE A 24 8.09 -0.80 4.83
CA PHE A 24 7.95 0.42 5.61
C PHE A 24 8.85 1.52 5.04
N ALA A 25 8.56 2.78 5.40
CA ALA A 25 9.38 3.96 5.06
C ALA A 25 10.85 3.79 5.44
N ASN A 26 11.12 3.10 6.56
CA ASN A 26 12.47 2.84 7.06
C ASN A 26 13.17 1.65 6.35
N GLY A 27 12.55 1.09 5.30
CA GLY A 27 13.09 -0.02 4.51
C GLY A 27 12.86 -1.42 5.09
N THR A 28 12.29 -1.52 6.30
CA THR A 28 11.95 -2.83 6.89
C THR A 28 10.77 -3.48 6.18
N LEU A 29 10.72 -4.81 6.20
CA LEU A 29 9.65 -5.57 5.54
C LEU A 29 8.37 -5.48 6.37
N LEU A 30 7.22 -5.37 5.70
CA LEU A 30 5.94 -5.54 6.38
C LEU A 30 5.84 -6.95 7.00
N PRO A 31 5.30 -7.08 8.22
CA PRO A 31 5.05 -8.38 8.83
C PRO A 31 4.12 -9.22 7.98
N ASN A 32 4.36 -10.53 7.95
CA ASN A 32 3.45 -11.48 7.32
C ASN A 32 2.30 -11.82 8.29
N ASP A 33 1.45 -10.84 8.56
CA ASP A 33 0.30 -10.94 9.44
C ASP A 33 -0.92 -10.26 8.78
N PRO A 34 -2.13 -10.86 8.84
CA PRO A 34 -3.32 -10.33 8.18
C PRO A 34 -3.68 -8.88 8.56
N ALA A 35 -3.29 -8.41 9.74
CA ALA A 35 -3.50 -7.02 10.16
C ALA A 35 -2.77 -6.02 9.24
N TRP A 36 -1.75 -6.45 8.51
CA TRP A 36 -0.96 -5.64 7.59
C TRP A 36 -1.44 -5.74 6.14
N ASN A 37 -2.49 -6.52 5.85
CA ASN A 37 -3.07 -6.64 4.50
C ASN A 37 -3.75 -5.33 4.02
N ILE A 38 -3.99 -4.39 4.93
CA ILE A 38 -4.48 -3.05 4.58
C ILE A 38 -3.44 -2.22 3.82
N TYR A 39 -2.17 -2.66 3.83
CA TYR A 39 -1.06 -2.00 3.17
C TYR A 39 -0.77 -2.62 1.82
N GLN A 40 -0.75 -1.78 0.80
CA GLN A 40 -0.59 -2.19 -0.58
C GLN A 40 0.49 -1.33 -1.26
N PRO A 41 1.18 -1.88 -2.29
CA PRO A 41 2.18 -1.12 -3.03
C PRO A 41 1.62 0.17 -3.60
N CYS A 42 2.31 1.29 -3.36
CA CYS A 42 2.01 2.55 -4.02
C CYS A 42 2.74 2.56 -5.37
N LEU A 43 1.98 2.31 -6.44
CA LEU A 43 2.48 2.34 -7.82
C LEU A 43 2.56 3.80 -8.29
N ALA A 44 3.65 4.45 -7.92
CA ALA A 44 3.95 5.79 -8.36
C ALA A 44 4.69 5.77 -9.71
N GLU A 45 4.27 6.65 -10.63
CA GLU A 45 4.91 6.80 -11.94
C GLU A 45 6.38 7.24 -11.82
N ASN A 46 6.69 8.08 -10.82
CA ASN A 46 8.02 8.67 -10.61
C ASN A 46 8.58 8.41 -9.20
N GLY A 47 8.04 7.41 -8.49
CA GLY A 47 8.37 7.13 -7.10
C GLY A 47 8.87 5.69 -6.85
N PRO A 48 9.42 5.42 -5.66
CA PRO A 48 9.84 4.07 -5.29
C PRO A 48 8.63 3.12 -5.19
N VAL A 49 8.60 2.10 -6.05
CA VAL A 49 7.53 1.08 -6.10
C VAL A 49 7.56 0.08 -4.92
N THR A 50 8.50 0.24 -4.00
CA THR A 50 8.70 -0.67 -2.85
C THR A 50 7.98 -0.21 -1.58
N THR A 51 7.50 1.03 -1.55
CA THR A 51 6.80 1.63 -0.41
C THR A 51 5.33 1.25 -0.41
N CYS A 52 4.77 0.96 0.77
CA CYS A 52 3.37 0.56 0.89
C CYS A 52 2.54 1.55 1.72
N CYS A 53 1.37 1.87 1.18
CA CYS A 53 0.40 2.79 1.74
C CYS A 53 -0.83 2.03 2.22
N ALA A 54 -1.59 2.61 3.12
CA ALA A 54 -2.80 2.02 3.69
C ALA A 54 -4.00 2.12 2.73
N LEU A 55 -3.86 1.55 1.54
CA LEU A 55 -4.84 1.67 0.45
C LEU A 55 -6.09 0.82 0.65
N ALA A 56 -6.12 -0.08 1.64
CA ALA A 56 -7.28 -0.94 1.88
C ALA A 56 -7.95 -0.71 3.25
N ARG A 57 -7.79 0.48 3.85
CA ARG A 57 -8.62 0.90 4.99
C ARG A 57 -10.05 1.20 4.51
N SER A 58 -11.03 0.95 5.40
CA SER A 58 -12.45 1.10 5.10
C SER A 58 -12.95 2.55 5.16
N ASN A 59 -12.30 3.41 5.94
CA ASN A 59 -12.66 4.83 6.04
C ASN A 59 -12.06 5.58 4.84
N PRO A 60 -12.84 6.15 3.92
CA PRO A 60 -12.30 6.80 2.71
C PRO A 60 -11.50 8.06 3.04
N PRO A 61 -10.73 8.61 2.09
CA PRO A 61 -10.09 9.92 2.25
C PRO A 61 -11.13 11.00 2.61
N TYR A 62 -10.72 11.93 3.46
CA TYR A 62 -11.55 12.94 4.13
C TYR A 62 -12.59 12.38 5.11
N GLY A 63 -12.58 11.08 5.38
CA GLY A 63 -13.41 10.45 6.38
C GLY A 63 -13.12 10.96 7.80
N ASN A 64 -14.12 10.81 8.68
CA ASN A 64 -14.01 11.28 10.06
C ASN A 64 -13.10 10.34 10.86
N ILE A 65 -12.17 10.89 11.64
CA ILE A 65 -11.27 10.12 12.51
C ILE A 65 -12.02 9.26 13.53
N SER A 66 -13.25 9.61 13.90
CA SER A 66 -14.08 8.82 14.81
C SER A 66 -14.46 7.45 14.24
N VAL A 67 -14.36 7.26 12.92
CA VAL A 67 -14.58 5.98 12.21
C VAL A 67 -13.27 5.18 12.10
N GLY A 68 -12.14 5.76 12.50
CA GLY A 68 -10.80 5.21 12.38
C GLY A 68 -9.93 5.98 11.37
N TYR A 69 -8.71 5.53 11.15
CA TYR A 69 -7.81 6.14 10.16
C TYR A 69 -8.37 6.00 8.75
N THR A 70 -8.23 7.07 7.97
CA THR A 70 -8.64 7.06 6.56
C THR A 70 -7.67 6.26 5.71
N GLN A 71 -8.17 5.80 4.56
CA GLN A 71 -7.42 5.24 3.46
C GLN A 71 -6.40 6.29 2.97
N ASP A 72 -5.20 5.81 2.68
CA ASP A 72 -4.17 6.66 2.09
C ASP A 72 -4.44 6.84 0.58
N GLU A 73 -4.06 8.00 0.06
CA GLU A 73 -3.93 8.28 -1.37
C GLU A 73 -2.46 8.11 -1.78
N CYS A 74 -2.20 7.35 -2.85
CA CYS A 74 -0.87 7.18 -3.41
C CYS A 74 -0.53 8.37 -4.31
N LEU A 75 0.51 9.13 -3.98
CA LEU A 75 0.97 10.27 -4.76
C LEU A 75 1.91 9.84 -5.90
N PRO A 76 2.02 10.63 -6.99
CA PRO A 76 2.87 10.30 -8.14
C PRO A 76 4.37 10.16 -7.85
N ASN A 77 4.84 10.64 -6.69
CA ASN A 77 6.21 10.54 -6.22
C ASN A 77 6.44 9.37 -5.24
N GLY A 78 5.44 8.50 -5.04
CA GLY A 78 5.56 7.31 -4.18
C GLY A 78 5.33 7.59 -2.70
N LEU A 79 4.83 8.77 -2.36
CA LEU A 79 4.41 9.11 -1.00
C LEU A 79 2.95 8.72 -0.78
N CYS A 80 2.64 8.37 0.46
CA CYS A 80 1.28 8.18 0.92
C CYS A 80 0.77 9.51 1.47
N MET A 81 -0.45 9.87 1.15
CA MET A 81 -1.12 11.05 1.68
C MET A 81 -2.41 10.63 2.36
N ASN A 82 -2.59 11.07 3.60
CA ASN A 82 -3.77 10.75 4.38
C ASN A 82 -4.53 12.02 4.67
N ARG A 83 -5.85 11.96 4.48
CA ARG A 83 -6.74 13.11 4.63
C ARG A 83 -7.83 12.74 5.61
N ILE A 84 -7.79 13.33 6.79
CA ILE A 84 -8.71 13.05 7.89
C ILE A 84 -9.58 14.28 8.14
N THR A 85 -10.83 14.06 8.52
CA THR A 85 -11.66 15.10 9.14
C THR A 85 -11.83 14.85 10.64
N SER A 86 -11.78 15.92 11.43
CA SER A 86 -12.03 15.90 12.87
C SER A 86 -12.77 17.16 13.27
N ASN A 87 -13.96 17.01 13.87
CA ASN A 87 -14.81 18.13 14.29
C ASN A 87 -15.06 19.18 13.18
N GLY A 88 -15.19 18.75 11.93
CA GLY A 88 -15.37 19.63 10.77
C GLY A 88 -14.08 20.27 10.24
N GLY A 89 -12.96 20.16 10.94
CA GLY A 89 -11.63 20.55 10.46
C GLY A 89 -10.99 19.44 9.61
N GLN A 90 -10.26 19.84 8.57
CA GLN A 90 -9.47 18.92 7.74
C GLN A 90 -8.03 18.87 8.23
N ARG A 91 -7.45 17.67 8.30
CA ARG A 91 -6.03 17.42 8.51
C ARG A 91 -5.52 16.60 7.35
N ILE A 92 -4.44 17.07 6.74
CA ILE A 92 -3.75 16.38 5.65
C ILE A 92 -2.35 16.08 6.13
N THR A 93 -1.89 14.86 5.91
CA THR A 93 -0.54 14.45 6.27
C THR A 93 0.04 13.64 5.13
N THR A 94 1.32 13.86 4.84
CA THR A 94 2.03 13.18 3.75
C THR A 94 3.24 12.47 4.33
N TRP A 95 3.42 11.19 4.03
CA TRP A 95 4.52 10.37 4.57
C TRP A 95 5.01 9.31 3.58
N VAL A 96 6.21 8.80 3.82
CA VAL A 96 6.83 7.70 3.04
C VAL A 96 6.43 6.31 3.59
N GLY A 97 5.51 6.25 4.56
CA GLY A 97 5.05 5.04 5.25
C GLY A 97 4.62 5.34 6.70
N LEU A 98 4.12 4.33 7.40
CA LEU A 98 2.86 4.39 8.15
C LEU A 98 2.70 5.23 9.42
N ASP A 99 1.50 5.81 9.46
CA ASP A 99 0.70 6.26 10.60
C ASP A 99 1.39 7.32 11.47
N SER A 100 0.81 8.52 11.47
CA SER A 100 1.06 9.58 12.44
C SER A 100 1.02 9.12 13.91
N SER A 101 0.54 7.91 14.22
CA SER A 101 0.59 7.32 15.56
C SER A 101 1.97 6.80 15.98
N LEU A 102 2.95 6.65 15.08
CA LEU A 102 4.29 6.14 15.42
C LEU A 102 5.39 7.23 15.45
N TYR A 103 5.11 8.43 14.95
CA TYR A 103 5.96 9.61 15.18
C TYR A 103 5.12 10.66 15.90
N GLY A 104 5.48 10.93 17.15
CA GLY A 104 4.85 11.95 17.96
C GLY A 104 4.79 13.29 17.22
N THR A 105 3.67 13.99 17.44
CA THR A 105 3.55 15.45 17.41
C THR A 105 4.71 16.21 16.75
N GLU A 106 4.58 16.54 15.48
CA GLU A 106 5.11 17.78 14.92
C GLU A 106 3.85 18.57 14.50
N GLY A 107 3.32 19.45 15.35
CA GLY A 107 3.75 20.85 15.42
C GLY A 107 3.51 21.48 14.05
N VAL A 108 2.37 22.12 13.75
CA VAL A 108 1.79 23.33 14.36
C VAL A 108 0.26 23.30 14.25
#